data_AF-A0A0M3AGI9-F1
#
_entry.id   AF-A0A0M3AGI9-F1
#
_cell.length_a   1.000
_cell.length_b   1.000
_cell.length_c   1.000
_cell.angle_alpha   90.00
_cell.angle_beta   90.00
_cell.angle_gamma   90.00
#
_symmetry.space_group_name_H-M   'P 1'
#
loop_
_entity.id
_entity.type
_entity.pdbx_description
1 polymer ?
#
loop_
_entity_poly.entity_id
_entity_poly.type
_entity_poly.pdbx_seq_one_letter_code
_entity_poly.pdbx_strand_id
1 'polypeptide(L)'
;YTGKNPLSKVARYTENVDIVKGEKRRRLHKAFLRYHDPNNWPLLREALKEMGRSDLIGNSKQHLIPTYQPQGTAEGEYKSARKKNSTVAGDSAKRGQAQSQPQSGQKRPQKGQILTQHTGLPPRETGDKKPFTGKPKPKVKPKR
;
A
#
# COMPACT_ATOMS: atom_id res chain seq x y z
N TYR A 1 -14.05 3.80 -14.60
CA TYR A 1 -14.96 2.68 -14.95
C TYR A 1 -16.28 3.27 -15.40
N THR A 2 -16.81 2.82 -16.55
CA THR A 2 -17.93 3.44 -17.27
C THR A 2 -19.33 3.00 -16.78
N GLY A 3 -19.42 2.01 -15.89
CA GLY A 3 -20.72 1.49 -15.40
C GLY A 3 -21.49 0.66 -16.44
N LYS A 4 -20.87 0.32 -17.57
CA LYS A 4 -21.46 -0.50 -18.64
C LYS A 4 -20.96 -1.94 -18.54
N ASN A 5 -21.78 -2.91 -18.97
CA ASN A 5 -21.37 -4.31 -18.99
C ASN A 5 -20.14 -4.50 -19.90
N PRO A 6 -18.98 -4.96 -19.36
CA PRO A 6 -17.76 -5.15 -20.14
C PRO A 6 -17.80 -6.40 -21.04
N LEU A 7 -18.73 -7.32 -20.83
CA LEU A 7 -18.86 -8.56 -21.59
C LEU A 7 -19.63 -8.39 -22.92
N SER A 8 -20.20 -7.20 -23.15
CA SER A 8 -21.01 -6.90 -24.34
C SER A 8 -20.57 -5.58 -24.98
N LYS A 9 -20.98 -5.36 -26.23
CA LYS A 9 -20.67 -4.11 -26.94
C LYS A 9 -21.27 -2.92 -26.19
N VAL A 10 -20.42 -1.93 -25.88
CA VAL A 10 -20.83 -0.69 -25.21
C VAL A 10 -21.59 0.21 -26.20
N ALA A 11 -22.88 0.39 -25.94
CA ALA A 11 -23.78 1.29 -26.65
C ALA A 11 -24.65 2.06 -25.65
N ARG A 12 -25.41 3.06 -26.12
CA ARG A 12 -26.26 3.89 -25.23
C ARG A 12 -27.35 3.07 -24.52
N TYR A 13 -27.90 2.08 -25.23
CA TYR A 13 -28.94 1.17 -24.73
C TYR A 13 -28.39 -0.06 -23.99
N THR A 14 -27.06 -0.23 -23.91
CA THR A 14 -26.48 -1.37 -23.18
C THR A 14 -26.72 -1.24 -21.69
N GLU A 15 -26.96 -2.37 -21.04
CA GLU A 15 -27.26 -2.47 -19.62
C GLU A 15 -26.19 -1.78 -18.75
N ASN A 16 -26.67 -1.14 -17.69
CA ASN A 16 -25.80 -0.53 -16.69
C ASN A 16 -25.54 -1.56 -15.59
N VAL A 17 -24.27 -1.75 -15.26
CA VAL A 17 -23.84 -2.60 -14.16
C VAL A 17 -23.49 -1.69 -12.99
N ASP A 18 -24.08 -1.95 -11.82
CA ASP A 18 -23.74 -1.18 -10.62
C ASP A 18 -22.29 -1.47 -10.21
N ILE A 19 -21.50 -0.41 -10.16
CA ILE A 19 -20.10 -0.48 -9.75
C ILE A 19 -20.02 0.16 -8.38
N VAL A 20 -19.53 -0.60 -7.42
CA VAL A 20 -19.40 -0.12 -6.06
C VAL A 20 -18.39 1.02 -5.98
N LYS A 21 -18.89 2.24 -5.82
CA LYS A 21 -18.07 3.46 -5.66
C LYS A 21 -17.58 3.65 -4.21
N GLY A 22 -18.32 3.12 -3.22
CA GLY A 22 -18.07 3.37 -1.80
C GLY A 22 -17.28 2.27 -1.08
N GLU A 23 -16.50 2.65 -0.07
CA GLU A 23 -15.69 1.72 0.72
C GLU A 23 -16.54 0.71 1.51
N LYS A 24 -17.63 1.16 2.14
CA LYS A 24 -18.51 0.31 2.98
C LYS A 24 -19.08 -0.87 2.19
N ARG A 25 -19.70 -0.60 1.03
CA ARG A 25 -20.24 -1.64 0.13
C ARG A 25 -19.14 -2.56 -0.42
N ARG A 26 -17.97 -2.01 -0.75
CA ARG A 26 -16.86 -2.81 -1.30
C ARG A 26 -16.28 -3.75 -0.24
N ARG A 27 -16.16 -3.26 0.99
CA ARG A 27 -15.75 -4.05 2.16
C ARG A 27 -16.76 -5.15 2.43
N LEU A 28 -18.06 -4.85 2.40
CA LEU A 28 -19.14 -5.84 2.53
C LEU A 28 -19.07 -6.92 1.44
N HIS A 29 -18.94 -6.55 0.17
CA HIS A 29 -18.85 -7.53 -0.93
C HIS A 29 -17.62 -8.44 -0.77
N LYS A 30 -16.46 -7.87 -0.43
CA LYS A 30 -15.27 -8.67 -0.13
C LYS A 30 -15.45 -9.55 1.10
N ALA A 31 -16.17 -9.09 2.12
CA ALA A 31 -16.46 -9.85 3.32
C ALA A 31 -17.34 -11.07 3.00
N PHE A 32 -18.37 -10.94 2.15
CA PHE A 32 -19.19 -12.09 1.72
C PHE A 32 -18.35 -13.16 0.99
N LEU A 33 -17.44 -12.74 0.10
CA LEU A 33 -16.52 -13.68 -0.56
C LEU A 33 -15.51 -14.30 0.42
N ARG A 34 -15.15 -13.58 1.48
CA ARG A 34 -14.21 -14.01 2.53
C ARG A 34 -14.94 -14.30 3.83
N TYR A 35 -16.02 -15.06 3.76
CA TYR A 35 -16.84 -15.35 4.94
C TYR A 35 -16.07 -16.09 6.05
N HIS A 36 -15.02 -16.83 5.68
CA HIS A 36 -14.16 -17.54 6.62
C HIS A 36 -13.27 -16.64 7.47
N ASP A 37 -13.04 -15.38 7.06
CA ASP A 37 -12.12 -14.48 7.75
C ASP A 37 -12.80 -13.88 9.00
N PRO A 38 -12.31 -14.18 10.21
CA PRO A 38 -12.95 -13.81 11.46
C PRO A 38 -13.03 -12.30 11.68
N ASN A 39 -12.12 -11.51 11.08
CA ASN A 39 -12.16 -10.05 11.16
C ASN A 39 -13.42 -9.46 10.49
N ASN A 40 -13.99 -10.17 9.52
CA ASN A 40 -15.14 -9.69 8.75
C ASN A 40 -16.49 -10.09 9.36
N TRP A 41 -16.51 -11.01 10.36
CA TRP A 41 -17.75 -11.53 10.94
C TRP A 41 -18.67 -10.47 11.57
N PRO A 42 -18.18 -9.43 12.29
CA PRO A 42 -19.05 -8.36 12.80
C PRO A 42 -19.84 -7.68 11.69
N LEU A 43 -19.14 -7.32 10.61
CA LEU A 43 -19.73 -6.63 9.47
C LEU A 43 -20.74 -7.52 8.72
N LEU A 44 -20.44 -8.82 8.62
CA LEU A 44 -21.36 -9.79 8.01
C LEU A 44 -22.61 -10.01 8.85
N ARG A 45 -22.50 -10.08 10.18
CA ARG A 45 -23.67 -10.24 11.07
C ARG A 45 -24.64 -9.08 10.92
N GLU A 46 -24.12 -7.85 10.94
CA GLU A 46 -24.95 -6.65 10.76
C GLU A 46 -25.66 -6.68 9.42
N ALA A 47 -24.93 -6.96 8.33
CA ALA A 47 -25.50 -7.00 6.98
C ALA A 47 -26.52 -8.12 6.80
N LEU A 48 -26.25 -9.34 7.29
CA LEU A 48 -27.18 -10.47 7.22
C LEU A 48 -28.44 -10.19 8.02
N LYS A 49 -28.32 -9.53 9.18
CA LYS A 49 -29.47 -9.13 10.00
C LYS A 49 -30.31 -8.07 9.29
N GLU A 50 -29.69 -7.06 8.67
CA GLU A 50 -30.38 -6.05 7.85
C GLU A 50 -31.11 -6.68 6.65
N MET A 51 -30.53 -7.72 6.03
CA MET A 51 -31.14 -8.45 4.91
C MET A 51 -32.22 -9.47 5.33
N GLY A 52 -32.47 -9.65 6.63
CA GLY A 52 -33.40 -10.66 7.14
C GLY A 52 -32.90 -12.10 7.00
N ARG A 53 -31.59 -12.30 6.78
CA ARG A 53 -30.93 -13.61 6.61
C ARG A 53 -30.16 -14.03 7.86
N SER A 54 -30.79 -13.88 9.02
CA SER A 54 -30.23 -14.34 10.30
C SER A 54 -30.15 -15.87 10.39
N ASP A 55 -30.86 -16.59 9.51
CA ASP A 55 -30.78 -18.04 9.30
C ASP A 55 -29.38 -18.52 8.88
N LEU A 56 -28.55 -17.64 8.31
CA LEU A 56 -27.17 -17.95 7.94
C LEU A 56 -26.16 -17.72 9.08
N ILE A 57 -26.62 -17.31 10.26
CA ILE A 57 -25.78 -17.03 11.43
C ILE A 57 -25.99 -18.13 12.47
N GLY A 58 -24.96 -18.92 12.77
CA GLY A 58 -25.07 -20.08 13.65
C GLY A 58 -23.82 -20.94 13.69
N ASN A 59 -23.85 -21.99 14.52
CA ASN A 59 -22.71 -22.87 14.74
C ASN A 59 -22.80 -24.22 14.01
N SER A 60 -23.89 -24.47 13.28
CA SER A 60 -24.06 -25.71 12.50
C SER A 60 -23.60 -25.53 11.05
N LYS A 61 -23.39 -26.64 10.33
CA LYS A 61 -22.81 -26.70 8.98
C LYS A 61 -23.56 -25.89 7.90
N GLN A 62 -24.83 -25.57 8.12
CA GLN A 62 -25.66 -24.80 7.21
C GLN A 62 -25.47 -23.28 7.33
N HIS A 63 -24.78 -22.82 8.39
CA HIS A 63 -24.57 -21.41 8.65
C HIS A 63 -23.28 -20.92 7.98
N LEU A 64 -23.33 -19.69 7.46
CA LEU A 64 -22.19 -19.06 6.79
C LEU A 64 -21.17 -18.54 7.81
N ILE A 65 -21.64 -18.00 8.94
CA ILE A 65 -20.78 -17.41 9.97
C ILE A 65 -21.18 -17.83 11.38
N PRO A 66 -20.21 -17.93 12.32
CA PRO A 66 -20.51 -18.19 13.73
C PRO A 66 -21.27 -17.05 14.42
N THR A 67 -22.04 -17.40 15.45
CA THR A 67 -22.80 -16.45 16.29
C THR A 67 -21.89 -15.55 17.13
N TYR A 68 -20.85 -16.11 17.74
CA TYR A 68 -19.89 -15.41 18.57
C TYR A 68 -18.54 -15.28 17.89
N GLN A 69 -17.75 -14.29 18.31
CA GLN A 69 -16.37 -14.14 17.88
C GLN A 69 -15.44 -14.76 18.92
N PRO A 70 -14.60 -15.75 18.56
CA PRO A 70 -13.61 -16.29 19.47
C PRO A 70 -12.64 -15.19 19.87
N GLN A 71 -12.39 -15.11 21.17
CA GLN A 71 -11.55 -14.08 21.77
C GLN A 71 -10.11 -14.32 21.28
N GLY A 72 -9.50 -13.31 20.67
CA GLY A 72 -8.15 -13.39 20.07
C GLY A 72 -8.11 -13.39 18.53
N THR A 73 -9.25 -13.43 17.83
CA THR A 73 -9.28 -13.33 16.35
C THR A 73 -9.81 -11.99 15.82
N ALA A 74 -10.23 -11.10 16.71
CA ALA A 74 -10.62 -9.72 16.41
C ALA A 74 -9.42 -8.75 16.41
N GLU A 75 -8.32 -9.14 17.05
CA GLU A 75 -7.10 -8.36 17.04
C GLU A 75 -6.32 -8.74 15.79
N GLY A 76 -6.43 -7.88 14.77
CA GLY A 76 -5.86 -8.07 13.44
C GLY A 76 -4.34 -8.22 13.44
N GLU A 77 -3.84 -9.40 13.81
CA GLU A 77 -2.43 -9.72 13.68
C GLU A 77 -2.15 -10.10 12.22
N TYR A 78 -1.86 -9.09 11.41
CA TYR A 78 -1.37 -9.28 10.05
C TYR A 78 0.01 -9.95 10.10
N LYS A 79 0.01 -11.29 10.02
CA LYS A 79 1.22 -12.09 9.89
C LYS A 79 1.55 -12.30 8.42
N SER A 80 2.59 -11.61 7.96
CA SER A 80 3.23 -11.97 6.69
C SER A 80 4.39 -12.93 6.96
N ALA A 81 4.64 -13.86 6.02
CA ALA A 81 5.78 -14.80 6.10
C ALA A 81 7.14 -14.08 6.22
N ARG A 82 7.19 -12.80 5.81
CA ARG A 82 8.36 -11.95 5.90
C ARG A 82 8.24 -11.07 7.14
N LYS A 83 8.85 -11.52 8.26
CA LYS A 83 8.88 -10.84 9.58
C LYS A 83 8.87 -9.30 9.54
N LYS A 84 9.69 -8.71 8.65
CA LYS A 84 9.85 -7.25 8.49
C LYS A 84 8.62 -6.46 7.99
N ASN A 85 7.59 -7.15 7.50
CA ASN A 85 6.32 -6.58 7.01
C ASN A 85 5.12 -7.17 7.77
N SER A 86 5.33 -7.64 9.00
CA SER A 86 4.24 -7.98 9.90
C SER A 86 3.98 -6.77 10.80
N THR A 87 2.70 -6.54 11.14
CA THR A 87 2.29 -5.46 12.05
C THR A 87 2.17 -5.97 13.48
N VAL A 88 3.01 -6.94 13.87
CA VAL A 88 3.10 -7.38 15.26
C VAL A 88 3.64 -6.22 16.07
N ALA A 89 2.86 -5.76 17.06
CA ALA A 89 3.28 -4.71 17.99
C ALA A 89 4.59 -5.15 18.67
N GLY A 90 5.69 -4.48 18.33
CA GLY A 90 7.02 -4.74 18.92
C GLY A 90 8.17 -4.93 17.92
N ASP A 91 7.92 -5.37 16.67
CA ASP A 91 9.02 -5.66 15.72
C ASP A 91 9.58 -4.38 15.05
N SER A 92 8.79 -3.31 15.04
CA SER A 92 9.18 -2.00 14.49
C SER A 92 10.08 -1.19 15.43
N ALA A 93 10.02 -1.45 16.75
CA ALA A 93 10.80 -0.69 17.74
C ALA A 93 12.31 -0.97 17.66
N LYS A 94 12.71 -2.19 17.24
CA LYS A 94 14.13 -2.56 17.11
C LYS A 94 14.82 -1.91 15.90
N ARG A 95 14.07 -1.28 14.98
CA ARG A 95 14.62 -0.52 13.85
C ARG A 95 14.86 0.96 14.17
N GLY A 96 14.25 1.50 15.23
CA GLY A 96 14.36 2.92 15.62
C GLY A 96 15.35 3.20 16.75
N GLN A 97 15.77 2.19 17.51
CA GLN A 97 16.74 2.32 18.60
C GLN A 97 17.82 1.27 18.50
N ALA A 98 18.67 1.37 17.48
CA ALA A 98 20.00 0.78 17.52
C ALA A 98 20.98 1.91 17.87
N GLN A 99 21.32 1.96 19.15
CA GLN A 99 22.45 2.71 19.69
C GLN A 99 23.65 2.61 18.75
N SER A 100 24.15 3.77 18.38
CA SER A 100 25.43 3.99 17.75
C SER A 100 26.57 3.45 18.62
N GLN A 101 27.14 2.31 18.23
CA GLN A 101 28.55 2.01 18.46
C GLN A 101 29.22 1.83 17.09
N PRO A 102 30.15 2.72 16.69
CA PRO A 102 30.90 2.53 15.46
C PRO A 102 32.14 1.68 15.77
N GLN A 103 32.11 0.39 15.43
CA GLN A 103 33.34 -0.39 15.26
C GLN A 103 33.61 -0.54 13.76
N SER A 104 34.72 0.09 13.37
CA SER A 104 35.64 -0.24 12.28
C SER A 104 35.09 -0.99 11.05
N GLY A 105 35.15 -0.34 9.88
CA GLY A 105 35.60 -1.08 8.70
C GLY A 105 34.92 -0.83 7.36
N GLN A 106 33.96 0.09 7.20
CA GLN A 106 33.37 0.35 5.87
C GLN A 106 33.15 1.85 5.62
N LYS A 107 34.06 2.44 4.82
CA LYS A 107 33.91 3.79 4.26
C LYS A 107 32.67 3.81 3.36
N ARG A 108 31.55 4.32 3.88
CA ARG A 108 30.38 4.63 3.05
C ARG A 108 30.71 5.86 2.19
N PRO A 109 30.45 5.85 0.88
CA PRO A 109 30.73 7.01 0.03
C PRO A 109 29.87 8.20 0.43
N GLN A 110 30.46 9.39 0.42
CA GLN A 110 29.78 10.63 0.78
C GLN A 110 28.67 10.95 -0.22
N LYS A 111 27.57 11.53 0.28
CA LYS A 111 26.43 11.95 -0.54
C LYS A 111 26.91 12.94 -1.61
N GLY A 112 26.88 12.51 -2.88
CA GLY A 112 27.39 13.27 -4.02
C GLY A 112 28.51 12.56 -4.81
N GLN A 113 29.08 11.46 -4.29
CA GLN A 113 30.00 10.61 -5.05
C GLN A 113 29.23 9.51 -5.79
N ILE A 114 29.27 9.56 -7.12
CA ILE A 114 28.87 8.46 -8.01
C ILE A 114 30.07 7.54 -8.21
N LEU A 115 29.99 6.30 -7.71
CA LEU A 115 31.07 5.31 -7.71
C LEU A 115 31.10 4.41 -8.96
N THR A 116 30.32 4.71 -9.99
CA THR A 116 30.22 3.85 -11.18
C THR A 116 30.17 4.69 -12.45
N GLN A 117 31.34 4.90 -13.06
CA GLN A 117 31.42 5.29 -14.47
C GLN A 117 31.42 4.01 -15.31
N HIS A 118 30.25 3.46 -15.56
CA HIS A 118 30.07 2.47 -16.62
C HIS A 118 28.74 2.71 -17.34
N THR A 119 28.48 3.95 -17.73
CA THR A 119 27.72 4.17 -18.96
C THR A 119 28.72 3.95 -20.09
N GLY A 120 28.38 3.15 -21.10
CA GLY A 120 29.25 2.69 -22.20
C GLY A 120 29.80 3.80 -23.11
N LEU A 121 30.34 4.86 -22.54
CA LEU A 121 31.06 5.93 -23.17
C LEU A 121 32.56 5.67 -22.97
N PRO A 122 33.37 5.80 -24.03
CA PRO A 122 34.81 5.56 -23.94
C PRO A 122 35.46 6.52 -22.92
N PRO A 123 36.52 6.09 -22.22
CA PRO A 123 37.22 6.90 -21.23
C PRO A 123 37.60 8.27 -21.79
N ARG A 124 37.20 9.34 -21.10
CA ARG A 124 37.61 10.69 -21.47
C ARG A 124 39.08 10.86 -21.08
N GLU A 125 39.95 10.94 -22.08
CA GLU A 125 41.35 11.35 -21.96
C GLU A 125 41.45 12.59 -21.06
N THR A 126 42.23 12.46 -19.98
CA THR A 126 42.46 13.48 -18.97
C THR A 126 43.05 14.73 -19.62
N GLY A 127 42.30 15.82 -19.62
CA GLY A 127 42.76 17.13 -20.07
C GLY A 127 42.29 18.21 -19.11
N ASP A 128 43.22 18.71 -18.29
CA ASP A 128 43.07 19.85 -17.40
C ASP A 128 42.28 21.01 -18.00
N LYS A 129 41.12 21.37 -17.42
CA LYS A 129 40.47 22.65 -17.72
C LYS A 129 39.94 23.32 -16.44
N LYS A 130 40.56 24.47 -16.16
CA LYS A 130 40.35 25.43 -15.07
C LYS A 130 38.86 25.77 -14.85
N PRO A 131 38.42 26.05 -13.60
CA PRO A 131 37.05 26.46 -13.34
C PRO A 131 36.76 27.86 -13.89
N PHE A 132 35.70 27.96 -14.70
CA PHE A 132 35.16 29.20 -15.24
C PHE A 132 34.44 30.00 -14.15
N THR A 133 35.01 31.13 -13.72
CA THR A 133 34.43 32.06 -12.75
C THR A 133 33.58 33.13 -13.43
N GLY A 134 32.35 32.79 -13.82
CA GLY A 134 31.39 33.76 -14.34
C GLY A 134 30.44 34.29 -13.24
N LYS A 135 30.69 35.50 -12.72
CA LYS A 135 29.73 36.23 -11.87
C LYS A 135 28.55 36.73 -12.71
N PRO A 136 27.28 36.54 -12.30
CA PRO A 136 26.14 37.10 -13.02
C PRO A 136 25.97 38.60 -12.72
N LYS A 137 25.84 39.45 -13.76
CA LYS A 137 25.51 40.88 -13.63
C LYS A 137 24.02 41.09 -13.32
N PRO A 138 23.63 42.08 -12.50
CA PRO A 138 22.23 42.35 -12.18
C PRO A 138 21.50 43.09 -13.32
N LYS A 139 20.24 42.69 -13.56
CA LYS A 139 19.33 43.32 -14.55
C LYS A 139 18.80 44.65 -14.01
N VAL A 140 18.91 45.72 -14.81
CA VAL A 140 18.34 47.06 -14.52
C VAL A 140 16.84 47.05 -14.87
N LYS A 141 16.00 47.58 -13.97
CA LYS A 141 14.56 47.82 -14.21
C LYS A 141 14.37 49.16 -14.95
N PRO A 142 13.48 49.27 -15.95
CA PRO A 142 13.14 50.57 -16.52
C PRO A 142 12.25 51.37 -15.56
N LYS A 143 12.45 52.69 -15.53
CA LYS A 143 11.72 53.66 -14.71
C LYS A 143 10.76 54.44 -15.61
N ARG A 144 9.50 54.49 -15.17
CA ARG A 144 8.39 55.40 -15.51
C ARG A 144 8.15 55.77 -16.97
#